data_AF-A0A6I7P9T6-F1
#
_entry.id   AF-A0A6I7P9T6-F1
#
_cell.length_a   1.000
_cell.length_b   1.000
_cell.length_c   1.000
_cell.angle_alpha   90.00
_cell.angle_beta   90.00
_cell.angle_gamma   90.00
#
_symmetry.space_group_name_H-M   'P 1'
#
loop_
_entity.id
_entity.type
_entity.pdbx_description
1 polymer ?
#
loop_
_entity_poly.entity_id
_entity_poly.type
_entity_poly.pdbx_seq_one_letter_code
_entity_poly.pdbx_strand_id
1 'polypeptide(L)' 'MIGLDINVIVRFFVDDDPTQAPLARDLFASLTAETRGFVARETLVELAWVLARAYRAGIADFADLMIVAASRR' A
#
# COMPACT_ATOMS: atom_id res chain seq x y z
N MET A 1 -8.80 -4.03 -14.39
CA MET A 1 -8.48 -3.03 -13.36
C MET A 1 -8.96 -3.56 -12.01
N ILE A 2 -8.11 -3.55 -11.00
CA ILE A 2 -8.35 -4.12 -9.67
C ILE A 2 -8.35 -2.97 -8.66
N GLY A 3 -9.40 -2.86 -7.85
CA GLY A 3 -9.40 -1.94 -6.71
C GLY A 3 -8.56 -2.51 -5.58
N LEU A 4 -7.58 -1.73 -5.10
CA LEU A 4 -6.71 -2.12 -3.99
C LEU A 4 -7.28 -1.54 -2.71
N ASP A 5 -7.65 -2.43 -1.78
CA ASP A 5 -8.10 -2.06 -0.44
C ASP A 5 -6.93 -1.85 0.51
N ILE A 6 -7.18 -1.12 1.60
CA ILE A 6 -6.17 -0.74 2.57
C ILE A 6 -5.43 -1.95 3.17
N ASN A 7 -6.17 -3.03 3.43
CA ASN A 7 -5.61 -4.20 4.08
C ASN A 7 -4.46 -4.79 3.26
N VAL A 8 -4.62 -4.86 1.94
CA VAL A 8 -3.59 -5.36 1.02
C VAL A 8 -2.39 -4.40 0.95
N ILE A 9 -2.66 -3.09 0.90
CA ILE A 9 -1.63 -2.05 0.81
C ILE A 9 -0.75 -2.04 2.07
N VAL A 10 -1.35 -2.18 3.24
CA VAL A 10 -0.61 -2.26 4.51
C VAL A 10 0.29 -3.49 4.56
N ARG A 11 -0.20 -4.67 4.14
CA ARG A 11 0.64 -5.88 4.07
C ARG A 11 1.82 -5.72 3.12
N PHE A 12 1.63 -5.01 2.01
CA PHE A 12 2.70 -4.74 1.06
C PHE A 12 3.80 -3.84 1.64
N PHE A 13 3.43 -2.79 2.38
CA PHE A 13 4.39 -1.80 2.85
C PHE A 13 5.05 -2.13 4.20
N VAL A 14 4.30 -2.76 5.11
CA VAL A 14 4.77 -2.97 6.49
C VAL A 14 5.34 -4.37 6.72
N ASP A 15 5.06 -5.31 5.82
CA ASP A 15 5.53 -6.71 5.91
C ASP A 15 5.22 -7.36 7.28
N ASP A 16 4.02 -7.07 7.81
CA ASP A 16 3.65 -7.37 9.20
C ASP A 16 2.98 -8.75 9.39
N ASP A 17 2.55 -9.40 8.30
CA ASP A 17 1.96 -10.73 8.31
C ASP A 17 2.76 -11.69 7.43
N PRO A 18 3.31 -12.79 7.99
CA PRO A 18 4.20 -13.69 7.26
C PRO A 18 3.51 -14.47 6.13
N THR A 19 2.18 -14.54 6.12
CA THR A 19 1.41 -15.21 5.08
C THR A 19 0.88 -14.22 4.05
N GLN A 20 0.32 -13.09 4.50
CA GLN A 20 -0.34 -12.15 3.62
C GLN A 20 0.61 -11.16 2.96
N ALA A 21 1.73 -10.79 3.60
CA ALA A 21 2.68 -9.87 3.00
C ALA A 21 3.36 -10.42 1.73
N PRO A 22 3.77 -11.70 1.67
CA PRO A 22 4.21 -12.31 0.41
C PRO A 22 3.15 -12.25 -0.68
N LEU A 23 1.89 -12.58 -0.35
CA LEU A 23 0.78 -12.55 -1.32
C LEU A 23 0.50 -11.13 -1.83
N ALA A 24 0.58 -10.13 -0.96
CA ALA A 24 0.47 -8.74 -1.36
C ALA A 24 1.62 -8.35 -2.31
N ARG A 25 2.87 -8.71 -1.98
CA ARG A 25 4.02 -8.47 -2.87
C ARG A 25 3.86 -9.11 -4.25
N ASP A 26 3.39 -10.36 -4.29
CA ASP A 26 3.12 -11.08 -5.55
C ASP A 26 2.01 -10.41 -6.35
N LEU A 27 0.93 -9.97 -5.69
CA LEU A 27 -0.15 -9.21 -6.34
C LEU A 27 0.40 -7.93 -6.96
N PHE A 28 1.15 -7.11 -6.21
CA PHE A 28 1.74 -5.88 -6.72
C PHE A 28 2.72 -6.14 -7.87
N ALA A 29 3.50 -7.23 -7.81
CA ALA A 29 4.40 -7.64 -8.88
C ALA A 29 3.67 -8.11 -10.15
N SER A 30 2.43 -8.60 -10.03
CA SER A 30 1.60 -9.03 -11.16
C SER A 30 0.92 -7.89 -11.92
N LEU A 31 0.92 -6.67 -11.39
CA LEU A 31 0.23 -5.54 -12.00
C LEU A 31 0.95 -5.08 -13.28
N THR A 32 0.18 -4.79 -14.32
CA THR A 32 0.69 -4.32 -15.62
C THR A 32 -0.11 -3.13 -16.14
N ALA A 33 0.28 -2.59 -17.30
CA ALA A 33 -0.48 -1.54 -17.97
C ALA A 33 -1.90 -1.99 -18.39
N GLU A 34 -2.09 -3.28 -18.62
CA GLU A 34 -3.36 -3.94 -18.95
C GLU A 34 -4.13 -4.33 -17.68
N THR A 35 -3.41 -4.79 -16.65
CA THR A 35 -3.96 -5.18 -15.35
C THR A 35 -3.56 -4.18 -14.28
N ARG A 36 -4.17 -2.99 -14.34
CA ARG A 36 -3.86 -1.89 -13.42
C ARG A 36 -4.45 -2.11 -12.04
N GLY A 37 -3.66 -1.80 -11.02
CA GLY A 37 -4.14 -1.53 -9.66
C GLY A 37 -4.68 -0.11 -9.57
N PHE A 38 -5.80 0.07 -8.88
CA PHE A 38 -6.41 1.35 -8.60
C PHE A 38 -6.49 1.54 -7.09
N VAL A 39 -5.92 2.63 -6.58
CA VAL A 39 -6.01 3.02 -5.18
C VAL A 39 -6.96 4.21 -5.09
N ALA A 40 -8.05 4.06 -4.34
CA ALA A 40 -9.00 5.15 -4.12
C ALA A 40 -8.40 6.20 -3.18
N ARG A 41 -8.91 7.44 -3.26
CA ARG A 41 -8.48 8.53 -2.37
C ARG A 41 -8.73 8.16 -0.91
N GLU A 42 -9.89 7.56 -0.66
CA GLU A 42 -10.36 7.14 0.66
C GLU A 42 -9.41 6.09 1.24
N THR A 43 -8.90 5.16 0.43
CA THR A 43 -7.89 4.18 0.82
C THR A 43 -6.56 4.84 1.24
N LEU A 44 -6.15 5.92 0.58
CA LEU A 44 -4.94 6.67 0.98
C LEU A 44 -5.15 7.42 2.31
N VAL A 45 -6.34 7.98 2.53
CA VAL A 45 -6.68 8.63 3.81
C VAL A 45 -6.67 7.61 4.94
N GLU A 46 -7.25 6.44 4.70
CA GLU A 46 -7.24 5.34 5.66
C GLU A 46 -5.82 4.82 5.91
N LEU A 47 -4.96 4.74 4.89
CA LEU A 47 -3.55 4.35 5.05
C LEU A 47 -2.80 5.27 6.02
N ALA A 48 -2.96 6.59 5.86
CA ALA A 48 -2.35 7.55 6.79
C ALA A 48 -2.85 7.32 8.23
N TRP A 49 -4.14 7.06 8.41
CA TRP A 49 -4.73 6.77 9.73
C TRP A 49 -4.23 5.44 10.32
N VAL A 50 -4.18 4.36 9.54
CA VAL A 50 -3.71 3.04 9.98
C VAL A 50 -2.23 3.09 10.37
N LEU A 51 -1.37 3.69 9.54
CA LEU A 51 0.05 3.84 9.83
C LEU A 51 0.28 4.62 11.13
N ALA A 52 -0.44 5.72 11.32
CA ALA A 52 -0.35 6.51 12.55
C ALA A 52 -0.82 5.74 13.78
N ARG A 53 -1.96 5.04 13.70
CA ARG A 53 -2.62 4.48 14.88
C ARG A 53 -2.13 3.08 15.26
N ALA A 54 -1.90 2.22 14.28
CA ALA A 54 -1.52 0.82 14.49
C ALA A 54 0.00 0.64 14.49
N TYR A 55 0.72 1.37 13.63
CA TYR A 55 2.16 1.22 13.44
C TYR A 55 2.99 2.37 14.04
N ARG A 56 2.33 3.38 14.61
CA ARG A 56 2.98 4.58 15.20
C ARG A 56 3.90 5.31 14.23
N ALA A 57 3.61 5.21 12.93
CA ALA A 57 4.32 5.94 11.88
C ALA A 57 3.86 7.41 11.85
N GLY A 58 4.79 8.33 11.64
CA GLY A 58 4.51 9.75 11.51
C GLY A 58 4.04 10.13 10.11
N ILE A 59 3.62 11.39 9.97
CA ILE A 59 3.25 11.96 8.66
C ILE A 59 4.43 11.97 7.68
N ALA A 60 5.66 12.06 8.18
CA ALA A 60 6.88 11.98 7.36
C ALA A 60 7.04 10.58 6.74
N ASP A 61 6.86 9.52 7.54
CA ASP A 61 6.93 8.14 7.04
C ASP A 61 5.88 7.88 5.95
N PHE A 62 4.66 8.39 6.14
CA PHE A 62 3.62 8.32 5.11
C PHE A 62 4.00 9.10 3.84
N ALA A 63 4.55 10.31 3.98
CA ALA A 63 4.98 11.11 2.83
C ALA A 63 6.09 10.42 2.04
N ASP A 64 7.09 9.86 2.72
CA ASP A 64 8.19 9.11 2.10
C ASP A 64 7.66 7.90 1.34
N LEU A 65 6.71 7.17 1.93
CA LEU A 65 6.02 6.06 1.28
C LEU A 65 5.36 6.47 -0.03
N MET A 66 4.62 7.57 -0.02
CA MET A 66 3.90 8.08 -1.19
C MET A 66 4.85 8.58 -2.28
N ILE A 67 5.97 9.21 -1.89
CA ILE A 67 7.02 9.64 -2.83
C ILE A 67 7.64 8.43 -3.52
N VAL A 68 8.01 7.40 -2.76
CA VAL A 68 8.58 6.16 -3.32
C VAL A 68 7.59 5.47 -4.25
N ALA A 69 6.32 5.38 -3.85
CA ALA A 69 5.26 4.77 -4.65
C ALA A 69 5.03 5.52 -5.98
N ALA A 70 5.01 6.85 -5.95
CA ALA A 70 4.81 7.69 -7.14
C ALA A 70 6.04 7.76 -8.06
N SER A 71 7.24 7.51 -7.52
CA SER A 71 8.50 7.58 -8.27
C SER A 71 8.81 6.32 -9.08
N ARG A 72 8.13 5.20 -8.80
CA ARG A 72 8.22 3.97 -9.59
C ARG A 72 7.36 4.12 -10.84
N ARG A 73 8.01 4.46 -11.96
CA ARG A 73 7.41 4.41 -13.30
C ARG A 73 7.35 2.97 -13.81
#